data_AF-A0A6N7LF51-F1
#
_entry.id   AF-A0A6N7LF51-F1
#
_cell.length_a   1.000
_cell.length_b   1.000
_cell.length_c   1.000
_cell.angle_alpha   90.00
_cell.angle_beta   90.00
_cell.angle_gamma   90.00
#
_symmetry.space_group_name_H-M   'P 1'
#
loop_
_entity.id
_entity.type
_entity.pdbx_description
1 polymer ?
#
loop_
_entity_poly.entity_id
_entity_poly.type
_entity_poly.pdbx_seq_one_letter_code
_entity_poly.pdbx_strand_id
1 'polypeptide(L)'
;MVEADIDQAVAAASAQTKAGNVQWDALSSIDAPYMPRLVKEGAIEKIDASAIPGLSSLPKAAVHEYGIGVLNSVVTVSYRSGDNITPLKSVKDFFDPNIKGARAISSNAGEAQFVCALALMSDGVSVDDLSKGIDFKRCLTIVDRERDERPTFPLLTEAAR
;
A
#
# COMPACT_ATOMS: atom_id res chain seq x y z
N MET A 1 -13.40 -6.81 16.67
CA MET A 1 -12.68 -6.45 15.43
C MET A 1 -13.05 -5.02 15.12
N VAL A 2 -12.19 -4.07 15.48
CA VAL A 2 -12.39 -2.66 15.14
C VAL A 2 -11.61 -2.46 13.85
N GLU A 3 -12.31 -2.23 12.75
CA GLU A 3 -11.71 -1.87 11.48
C GLU A 3 -11.37 -0.38 11.56
N ALA A 4 -10.29 -0.07 12.28
CA ALA A 4 -9.68 1.25 12.21
C ALA A 4 -8.98 1.37 10.85
N ASP A 5 -8.92 2.59 10.31
CA ASP A 5 -8.00 2.92 9.23
C ASP A 5 -6.62 2.32 9.56
N ILE A 6 -5.96 1.69 8.58
CA ILE A 6 -4.72 0.93 8.80
C ILE A 6 -3.66 1.78 9.52
N ASP A 7 -3.60 3.06 9.19
CA ASP A 7 -2.70 4.02 9.83
C ASP A 7 -3.05 4.23 11.32
N GLN A 8 -4.35 4.27 11.66
CA GLN A 8 -4.82 4.35 13.04
C GLN A 8 -4.55 3.07 13.81
N ALA A 9 -4.74 1.89 13.19
CA ALA A 9 -4.45 0.59 13.82
C ALA A 9 -2.97 0.46 14.17
N VAL A 10 -2.08 0.79 13.23
CA VAL A 10 -0.63 0.77 13.44
C VAL A 10 -0.22 1.77 14.52
N ALA A 11 -0.76 2.99 14.49
CA ALA A 11 -0.47 4.01 15.51
C ALA A 11 -0.96 3.58 16.91
N ALA A 12 -2.15 3.00 17.01
CA ALA A 12 -2.72 2.53 18.25
C ALA A 12 -1.93 1.35 18.85
N ALA A 13 -1.49 0.40 18.03
CA ALA A 13 -0.65 -0.71 18.48
C ALA A 13 0.69 -0.21 19.07
N SER A 14 1.35 0.70 18.35
CA SER A 14 2.56 1.37 18.83
C SER A 14 2.33 2.15 20.14
N ALA A 15 1.20 2.85 20.27
CA ALA A 15 0.88 3.63 21.47
C ALA A 15 0.62 2.74 22.69
N GLN A 16 -0.16 1.67 22.52
CA GLN A 16 -0.44 0.70 23.59
C GLN A 16 0.84 0.04 24.10
N THR A 17 1.73 -0.34 23.18
CA THR A 17 3.04 -0.92 23.50
C THR A 17 3.89 0.05 24.30
N LYS A 18 4.01 1.31 23.84
CA LYS A 18 4.77 2.36 24.54
C LYS A 18 4.19 2.70 25.91
N ALA A 19 2.87 2.63 26.06
CA ALA A 19 2.19 2.85 27.33
C ALA A 19 2.32 1.66 28.31
N GLY A 20 2.81 0.50 27.85
CA GLY A 20 2.84 -0.74 28.64
C GLY A 20 1.43 -1.26 28.97
N ASN A 21 0.40 -0.80 28.26
CA ASN A 21 -0.99 -1.15 28.48
C ASN A 21 -1.59 -1.71 27.20
N VAL A 22 -1.15 -2.91 26.83
CA VAL A 22 -1.61 -3.63 25.64
C VAL A 22 -3.01 -4.21 25.91
N GLN A 23 -3.97 -3.79 25.09
CA GLN A 23 -5.37 -4.19 25.15
C GLN A 23 -5.77 -5.10 23.98
N TRP A 24 -4.94 -5.16 22.93
CA TRP A 24 -5.21 -5.94 21.73
C TRP A 24 -4.33 -7.19 21.68
N ASP A 25 -4.94 -8.35 21.49
CA ASP A 25 -4.24 -9.64 21.40
C ASP A 25 -3.65 -9.92 20.01
N ALA A 26 -4.27 -9.36 18.96
CA ALA A 26 -3.88 -9.60 17.59
C ALA A 26 -4.20 -8.40 16.69
N LEU A 27 -3.39 -8.22 15.65
CA LEU A 27 -3.65 -7.31 14.55
C LEU A 27 -3.99 -8.14 13.30
N SER A 28 -5.15 -7.86 12.70
CA SER A 28 -5.55 -8.41 11.41
C SER A 28 -5.49 -7.33 10.33
N SER A 29 -5.35 -7.73 9.08
CA SER A 29 -5.38 -6.82 7.92
C SER A 29 -4.28 -5.75 7.93
N ILE A 30 -3.11 -6.08 8.49
CA ILE A 30 -1.93 -5.22 8.41
C ILE A 30 -1.19 -5.48 7.10
N ASP A 31 -1.03 -4.45 6.29
CA ASP A 31 -0.24 -4.56 5.07
C ASP A 31 1.24 -4.79 5.40
N ALA A 32 1.87 -5.69 4.64
CA ALA A 32 3.26 -6.10 4.84
C ALA A 32 4.27 -4.94 4.99
N PRO A 33 4.15 -3.78 4.30
CA PRO A 33 5.06 -2.65 4.48
C PRO A 33 5.10 -2.06 5.89
N TYR A 34 4.07 -2.24 6.73
CA TYR A 34 4.08 -1.77 8.12
C TYR A 34 4.82 -2.71 9.08
N MET A 35 5.04 -3.97 8.69
CA MET A 35 5.65 -4.99 9.55
C MET A 35 7.03 -4.58 10.09
N PRO A 36 7.98 -4.06 9.28
CA PRO A 36 9.30 -3.68 9.80
C PRO A 36 9.23 -2.60 10.90
N ARG A 37 8.27 -1.67 10.80
CA ARG A 37 8.04 -0.65 11.82
C ARG A 37 7.51 -1.27 13.11
N LEU A 38 6.49 -2.11 13.02
CA LEU A 38 5.90 -2.77 14.18
C LEU A 38 6.91 -3.66 14.91
N VAL A 39 7.74 -4.41 14.16
CA VAL A 39 8.85 -5.21 14.73
C VAL A 39 9.86 -4.31 15.45
N LYS A 40 10.30 -3.23 14.79
CA LYS A 40 11.28 -2.29 15.38
C LYS A 40 10.75 -1.61 16.64
N GLU A 41 9.45 -1.30 16.68
CA GLU A 41 8.80 -0.68 17.83
C GLU A 41 8.44 -1.68 18.94
N GLY A 42 8.66 -2.97 18.72
CA GLY A 42 8.25 -4.03 19.66
C GLY A 42 6.74 -4.17 19.80
N ALA A 43 5.98 -3.68 18.82
CA ALA A 43 4.51 -3.66 18.87
C ALA A 43 3.87 -4.99 18.44
N ILE A 44 4.67 -5.91 17.89
CA ILE A 44 4.28 -7.27 17.55
C ILE A 44 5.37 -8.26 17.96
N GLU A 45 4.95 -9.47 18.31
CA GLU A 45 5.82 -10.53 18.79
C GLU A 45 6.08 -11.59 17.71
N LYS A 46 7.12 -12.40 17.92
CA LYS A 46 7.33 -13.58 17.09
C LYS A 46 6.21 -14.59 17.33
N ILE A 47 5.70 -15.17 16.26
CA ILE A 47 4.65 -16.19 16.30
C ILE A 47 5.30 -17.56 16.45
N ASP A 48 4.83 -18.35 17.42
CA ASP A 48 5.13 -19.77 17.46
C ASP A 48 4.32 -20.50 16.36
N ALA A 49 4.94 -20.64 15.19
CA ALA A 49 4.37 -21.32 14.04
C ALA A 49 3.99 -22.78 14.32
N SER A 50 4.61 -23.44 15.30
CA SER A 50 4.31 -24.82 15.66
C SER A 50 2.98 -24.97 16.41
N ALA A 51 2.53 -23.90 17.07
CA ALA A 51 1.28 -23.85 17.80
C ALA A 51 0.05 -23.61 16.90
N ILE A 52 0.23 -23.34 15.60
CA ILE A 52 -0.86 -23.02 14.67
C ILE A 52 -1.17 -24.24 13.79
N PRO A 53 -2.32 -24.90 13.98
CA PRO A 53 -2.72 -26.04 13.15
C PRO A 53 -2.85 -25.65 11.68
N GLY A 54 -2.35 -26.51 10.78
CA GLY A 54 -2.50 -26.33 9.34
C GLY A 54 -1.53 -25.33 8.71
N LEU A 55 -0.64 -24.68 9.47
CA LEU A 55 0.31 -23.71 8.92
C LEU A 55 1.25 -24.31 7.85
N SER A 56 1.60 -25.59 8.00
CA SER A 56 2.42 -26.34 7.04
C SER A 56 1.76 -26.53 5.67
N SER A 57 0.44 -26.32 5.57
CA SER A 57 -0.30 -26.36 4.30
C SER A 57 -0.23 -25.05 3.51
N LEU A 58 0.24 -23.96 4.15
CA LEU A 58 0.36 -22.66 3.50
C LEU A 58 1.65 -22.57 2.65
N PRO A 59 1.64 -21.76 1.57
CA PRO A 59 2.86 -21.41 0.86
C PRO A 59 3.89 -20.80 1.82
N LYS A 60 5.16 -21.19 1.69
CA LYS A 60 6.24 -20.65 2.55
C LYS A 60 6.30 -19.12 2.54
N ALA A 61 6.00 -18.49 1.41
CA ALA A 61 5.97 -17.03 1.27
C ALA A 61 4.89 -16.35 2.12
N ALA A 62 3.87 -17.09 2.57
CA ALA A 62 2.81 -16.58 3.45
C ALA A 62 3.16 -16.72 4.94
N VAL A 63 4.28 -17.36 5.28
CA VAL A 63 4.67 -17.60 6.69
C VAL A 63 5.90 -16.76 6.99
N HIS A 64 5.74 -15.75 7.86
CA HIS A 64 6.82 -14.94 8.40
C HIS A 64 6.88 -15.08 9.92
N GLU A 65 8.06 -14.91 10.51
CA GLU A 65 8.24 -15.13 11.96
C GLU A 65 7.44 -14.16 12.85
N TYR A 66 6.95 -13.05 12.28
CA TYR A 66 6.14 -12.02 12.96
C TYR A 66 4.69 -11.95 12.47
N GLY A 67 4.30 -12.74 11.48
CA GLY A 67 2.99 -12.58 10.83
C GLY A 67 2.69 -13.64 9.78
N ILE A 68 1.41 -13.94 9.60
CA ILE A 68 0.92 -14.89 8.59
C ILE A 68 0.12 -14.13 7.53
N GLY A 69 0.48 -14.29 6.27
CA GLY A 69 -0.23 -13.73 5.13
C GLY A 69 -1.57 -14.43 4.92
N VAL A 70 -2.65 -13.72 5.20
CA VAL A 70 -4.04 -14.22 5.06
C VAL A 70 -4.75 -13.71 3.81
N LEU A 71 -4.23 -12.62 3.22
CA LEU A 71 -4.80 -11.96 2.05
C LEU A 71 -3.67 -11.46 1.16
N ASN A 72 -3.82 -11.65 -0.16
CA ASN A 72 -3.01 -10.98 -1.17
C ASN A 72 -3.90 -10.01 -1.93
N SER A 73 -3.59 -8.72 -1.84
CA SER A 73 -4.27 -7.66 -2.57
C SER A 73 -3.44 -7.23 -3.78
N VAL A 74 -4.10 -6.99 -4.92
CA VAL A 74 -3.46 -6.50 -6.14
C VAL A 74 -4.11 -5.18 -6.50
N VAL A 75 -3.30 -4.13 -6.69
CA VAL A 75 -3.76 -2.87 -7.23
C VAL A 75 -3.59 -2.90 -8.74
N THR A 76 -4.67 -2.62 -9.45
CA THR A 76 -4.72 -2.65 -10.92
C THR A 76 -5.09 -1.29 -11.47
N VAL A 77 -4.54 -0.96 -12.64
CA VAL A 77 -5.07 0.12 -13.48
C VAL A 77 -6.27 -0.44 -14.24
N SER A 78 -7.41 0.23 -14.14
CA SER A 78 -8.65 -0.13 -14.84
C SER A 78 -9.16 1.03 -15.68
N TYR A 79 -9.91 0.73 -16.74
CA TYR A 79 -10.56 1.71 -17.60
C TYR A 79 -12.01 1.29 -17.89
N ARG A 80 -12.85 2.26 -18.27
CA ARG A 80 -14.25 2.00 -18.65
C ARG A 80 -14.31 1.41 -20.07
N SER A 81 -15.13 0.39 -20.28
CA SER A 81 -15.51 -0.06 -21.63
C SER A 81 -16.52 0.90 -22.27
N GLY A 82 -16.29 1.32 -23.52
CA GLY A 82 -17.27 2.11 -24.28
C GLY A 82 -16.70 2.75 -25.53
N ASP A 83 -17.60 3.30 -26.35
CA ASP A 83 -17.22 4.04 -27.55
C ASP A 83 -16.45 5.31 -27.15
N ASN A 84 -15.42 5.65 -27.93
CA ASN A 84 -14.54 6.81 -27.71
C ASN A 84 -13.68 6.78 -26.43
N ILE A 85 -13.47 5.61 -25.82
CA ILE A 85 -12.48 5.43 -24.76
C ILE A 85 -11.23 4.76 -25.31
N THR A 86 -10.06 5.38 -25.11
CA THR A 86 -8.77 4.76 -25.42
C THR A 86 -8.47 3.64 -24.42
N PRO A 87 -8.34 2.38 -24.85
CA PRO A 87 -7.99 1.28 -23.96
C PRO A 87 -6.59 1.43 -23.38
N LEU A 88 -6.44 1.17 -22.08
CA LEU A 88 -5.13 1.11 -21.42
C LEU A 88 -4.57 -0.30 -21.57
N LYS A 89 -3.35 -0.42 -22.10
CA LYS A 89 -2.64 -1.69 -22.30
C LYS A 89 -1.60 -1.95 -21.23
N SER A 90 -1.20 -0.92 -20.50
CA SER A 90 -0.18 -1.00 -19.47
C SER A 90 -0.39 0.08 -18.40
N VAL A 91 0.33 -0.05 -17.28
CA VAL A 91 0.40 0.99 -16.26
C VAL A 91 0.97 2.30 -16.83
N LYS A 92 1.87 2.20 -17.83
CA LYS A 92 2.46 3.37 -18.50
C LYS A 92 1.39 4.25 -19.15
N ASP A 93 0.40 3.63 -19.79
CA ASP A 93 -0.67 4.32 -20.50
C ASP A 93 -1.52 5.18 -19.55
N PHE A 94 -1.68 4.75 -18.29
CA PHE A 94 -2.41 5.52 -17.28
C PHE A 94 -1.73 6.86 -16.98
N PHE A 95 -0.41 6.90 -16.96
CA PHE A 95 0.38 8.11 -16.70
C PHE A 95 0.85 8.79 -17.99
N ASP A 96 0.36 8.39 -19.17
CA ASP A 96 0.72 9.05 -20.43
C ASP A 96 -0.13 10.32 -20.63
N PRO A 97 0.47 11.53 -20.67
CA PRO A 97 -0.27 12.77 -20.84
C PRO A 97 -0.94 12.90 -22.22
N ASN A 98 -0.61 12.05 -23.19
CA ASN A 98 -1.25 12.05 -24.51
C ASN A 98 -2.58 11.29 -24.51
N ILE A 99 -2.79 10.37 -23.56
CA ILE A 99 -4.05 9.66 -23.41
C ILE A 99 -4.98 10.54 -22.60
N LYS A 100 -6.03 11.08 -23.21
CA LYS A 100 -6.96 11.99 -22.52
C LYS A 100 -8.06 11.22 -21.82
N GLY A 101 -8.39 11.64 -20.60
CA GLY A 101 -9.49 11.09 -19.82
C GLY A 101 -9.44 11.50 -18.35
N ALA A 102 -10.60 11.53 -17.71
CA ALA A 102 -10.66 11.73 -16.26
C ALA A 102 -10.01 10.54 -15.55
N ARG A 103 -9.07 10.83 -14.64
CA ARG A 103 -8.36 9.83 -13.83
C ARG A 103 -8.78 9.92 -12.37
N ALA A 104 -8.82 8.76 -11.73
CA ALA A 104 -8.99 8.65 -10.28
C ALA A 104 -7.83 7.83 -9.72
N ILE A 105 -7.26 8.29 -8.61
CA ILE A 105 -6.19 7.63 -7.86
C ILE A 105 -6.62 7.70 -6.39
N SER A 106 -6.33 6.65 -5.62
CA SER A 106 -6.63 6.65 -4.19
C SER A 106 -5.98 7.82 -3.46
N SER A 107 -6.72 8.42 -2.52
CA SER A 107 -6.22 9.45 -1.61
C SER A 107 -5.82 8.90 -0.24
N ASN A 108 -5.98 7.59 -0.02
CA ASN A 108 -5.67 6.98 1.26
C ASN A 108 -4.16 6.94 1.47
N ALA A 109 -3.68 7.47 2.59
CA ALA A 109 -2.25 7.52 2.90
C ALA A 109 -1.66 6.10 2.97
N GLY A 110 -2.38 5.16 3.57
CA GLY A 110 -2.04 3.74 3.56
C GLY A 110 -2.07 3.05 2.19
N GLU A 111 -2.46 3.73 1.11
CA GLU A 111 -2.37 3.22 -0.26
C GLU A 111 -1.32 3.96 -1.11
N ALA A 112 -0.65 4.96 -0.55
CA ALA A 112 0.32 5.79 -1.26
C ALA A 112 1.49 4.98 -1.81
N GLN A 113 1.93 3.92 -1.11
CA GLN A 113 2.98 3.03 -1.60
C GLN A 113 2.57 2.30 -2.90
N PHE A 114 1.30 1.95 -3.06
CA PHE A 114 0.82 1.27 -4.26
C PHE A 114 0.75 2.24 -5.44
N VAL A 115 0.25 3.45 -5.19
CA VAL A 115 0.23 4.54 -6.19
C VAL A 115 1.64 4.85 -6.66
N CYS A 116 2.59 4.97 -5.73
CA CYS A 116 3.99 5.24 -6.07
C CYS A 116 4.65 4.10 -6.83
N ALA A 117 4.38 2.84 -6.47
CA ALA A 117 4.89 1.70 -7.24
C ALA A 117 4.40 1.75 -8.70
N LEU A 118 3.10 2.01 -8.92
CA LEU A 118 2.54 2.14 -10.27
C LEU A 118 3.15 3.31 -11.05
N ALA A 119 3.28 4.48 -10.42
CA ALA A 119 3.89 5.65 -11.03
C ALA A 119 5.34 5.38 -11.45
N LEU A 120 6.15 4.78 -10.58
CA LEU A 120 7.53 4.44 -10.87
C LEU A 120 7.66 3.39 -11.98
N MET A 121 6.80 2.36 -12.00
CA MET A 121 6.75 1.40 -13.11
C MET A 121 6.38 2.06 -14.44
N SER A 122 5.48 3.04 -14.43
CA SER A 122 5.11 3.81 -15.63
C SER A 122 6.32 4.56 -16.23
N ASP A 123 7.25 4.96 -15.35
CA ASP A 123 8.49 5.67 -15.67
C ASP A 123 9.69 4.71 -15.88
N GLY A 124 9.41 3.41 -16.00
CA GLY A 124 10.39 2.39 -16.37
C GLY A 124 11.19 1.78 -15.23
N VAL A 125 10.83 2.04 -13.96
CA VAL A 125 11.47 1.36 -12.82
C VAL A 125 11.06 -0.11 -12.81
N SER A 126 12.05 -0.99 -12.66
CA SER A 126 11.83 -2.44 -12.60
C SER A 126 11.22 -2.87 -11.26
N VAL A 127 10.53 -4.03 -11.24
CA VAL A 127 10.04 -4.63 -9.99
C VAL A 127 11.20 -4.92 -9.02
N ASP A 128 12.36 -5.35 -9.55
CA ASP A 128 13.54 -5.62 -8.75
C ASP A 128 14.06 -4.36 -8.05
N ASP A 129 14.02 -3.20 -8.71
CA ASP A 129 14.41 -1.94 -8.09
C ASP A 129 13.39 -1.44 -7.07
N LEU A 130 12.09 -1.62 -7.34
CA LEU A 130 11.04 -1.29 -6.37
C LEU A 130 11.16 -2.12 -5.09
N SER A 131 11.62 -3.37 -5.20
CA SER A 131 11.82 -4.24 -4.04
C SER A 131 12.89 -3.73 -3.07
N LYS A 132 13.82 -2.89 -3.56
CA LYS A 132 14.87 -2.25 -2.76
C LYS A 132 14.37 -1.00 -2.03
N GLY A 133 13.28 -0.40 -2.51
CA GLY A 133 12.66 0.79 -1.91
C GLY A 133 11.88 1.64 -2.90
N ILE A 134 11.07 2.54 -2.36
CA ILE A 134 10.26 3.51 -3.13
C ILE A 134 10.96 4.87 -3.14
N ASP A 135 11.27 5.38 -4.35
CA ASP A 135 11.70 6.76 -4.53
C ASP A 135 10.47 7.69 -4.53
N PHE A 136 10.12 8.18 -3.34
CA PHE A 136 8.96 9.06 -3.15
C PHE A 136 9.11 10.39 -3.90
N LYS A 137 10.32 10.92 -4.07
CA LYS A 137 10.52 12.19 -4.76
C LYS A 137 10.21 12.05 -6.25
N ARG A 138 10.70 10.98 -6.88
CA ARG A 138 10.39 10.65 -8.27
C ARG A 138 8.90 10.32 -8.43
N CYS A 139 8.33 9.54 -7.53
CA CYS A 139 6.89 9.25 -7.51
C CYS A 139 6.05 10.53 -7.54
N LEU A 140 6.27 11.46 -6.59
CA LEU A 140 5.49 12.69 -6.48
C LEU A 140 5.61 13.55 -7.74
N THR A 141 6.79 13.58 -8.37
CA THR A 141 6.99 14.31 -9.64
C THR A 141 6.10 13.74 -10.77
N ILE A 142 5.98 12.41 -10.85
CA ILE A 142 5.15 11.75 -11.86
C ILE A 142 3.67 11.98 -11.56
N VAL A 143 3.25 11.81 -10.29
CA VAL A 143 1.86 11.99 -9.88
C VAL A 143 1.43 13.45 -10.06
N ASP A 144 2.29 14.43 -9.75
CA ASP A 144 1.96 15.84 -9.90
C ASP A 144 1.75 16.28 -11.36
N ARG A 145 2.41 15.63 -12.33
CA ARG A 145 2.17 15.88 -13.76
C ARG A 145 0.72 15.62 -14.15
N GLU A 146 0.10 14.59 -13.56
CA GLU A 146 -1.27 14.17 -13.86
C GLU A 146 -2.32 14.93 -13.00
N ARG A 147 -1.91 15.93 -12.22
CA ARG A 147 -2.81 16.67 -11.32
C ARG A 147 -3.82 17.54 -12.07
N ASP A 148 -3.42 18.12 -13.19
CA ASP A 148 -4.27 19.05 -13.96
C ASP A 148 -5.38 18.32 -14.76
N GLU A 149 -5.28 16.99 -14.92
CA GLU A 149 -6.28 16.16 -15.60
C GLU A 149 -7.24 15.43 -14.63
N ARG A 150 -7.23 15.79 -13.33
CA ARG A 150 -8.06 15.15 -12.28
C ARG A 150 -9.21 16.06 -11.83
N PRO A 151 -10.47 15.73 -12.13
CA PRO A 151 -11.62 16.57 -11.78
C PRO A 151 -12.03 16.51 -10.29
N THR A 152 -11.43 15.66 -9.45
CA THR A 152 -11.77 15.53 -8.03
C THR A 152 -10.53 15.24 -7.18
N PHE A 153 -9.90 16.28 -6.62
CA PHE A 153 -8.86 16.12 -5.61
C PHE A 153 -8.87 17.27 -4.61
N PRO A 154 -9.13 17.02 -3.31
CA PRO A 154 -8.62 17.87 -2.25
C PRO A 154 -7.15 17.46 -1.98
N LEU A 155 -6.27 18.35 -2.43
CA LEU A 155 -4.87 18.56 -2.09
C LEU A 155 -4.20 17.68 -1.00
N LEU A 156 -3.23 16.86 -1.44
CA LEU A 156 -2.18 16.25 -0.60
C LEU A 156 -1.19 17.31 -0.03
N THR A 157 -1.33 18.59 -0.40
CA THR A 157 -0.48 19.67 0.12
C THR A 157 -0.87 20.15 1.52
N GLU A 158 -2.00 19.71 2.08
CA GLU A 158 -2.40 20.09 3.45
C GLU A 158 -1.84 19.16 4.54
N ALA A 159 -1.35 17.96 4.19
CA ALA A 159 -0.72 17.05 5.15
C ALA A 159 0.76 17.36 5.44
N ALA A 160 1.30 18.43 4.84
CA ALA A 160 2.70 18.86 5.01
C ALA A 160 2.84 20.27 5.64
N ARG A 161 1.86 20.70 6.43
CA ARG A 161 1.93 21.89 7.28
C ARG A 161 1.61 21.56 8.73
#